data_AF-A0A950H0R7-F1
#
_entry.id   AF-A0A950H0R7-F1
#
_cell.length_a   1.000
_cell.length_b   1.000
_cell.length_c   1.000
_cell.angle_alpha   90.00
_cell.angle_beta   90.00
_cell.angle_gamma   90.00
#
_symmetry.space_group_name_H-M   'P 1'
#
loop_
_entity.id
_entity.type
_entity.pdbx_description
1 polymer ?
#
loop_
_entity_poly.entity_id
_entity_poly.type
_entity_poly.pdbx_seq_one_letter_code
_entity_poly.pdbx_strand_id
1 'polypeptide(L)' 'HHPTIREINGVTYVNTGDFVESCSLVVEHFDGRFEVLFWSKTFAERQRELATAPAVAASLPQSAPEVEAA' A
#
# COMPACT_ATOMS: atom_id res chain seq x y z
N HIS A 1 8.76 20.27 -3.77
CA HIS A 1 8.71 19.13 -4.71
C HIS A 1 7.43 18.36 -4.45
N HIS A 2 6.52 18.23 -5.42
CA HIS A 2 5.21 17.60 -5.18
C HIS A 2 5.15 16.19 -5.79
N PRO A 3 4.60 15.20 -5.05
CA PRO A 3 4.40 13.85 -5.57
C PRO A 3 3.54 13.90 -6.83
N THR A 4 3.91 13.12 -7.85
CA THR A 4 3.26 13.20 -9.17
C THR A 4 3.54 11.94 -10.00
N ILE A 5 2.49 11.45 -10.67
CA ILE A 5 2.56 10.48 -11.78
C ILE A 5 2.10 11.21 -13.05
N ARG A 6 2.91 11.20 -14.11
CA ARG A 6 2.59 11.84 -15.41
C ARG A 6 3.13 11.03 -16.57
N GLU A 7 2.41 11.05 -17.67
CA GLU A 7 2.92 10.59 -18.96
C GLU A 7 3.69 11.70 -19.66
N ILE A 8 4.92 11.40 -20.09
CA ILE A 8 5.79 12.33 -20.81
C ILE A 8 6.45 11.57 -21.96
N ASN A 9 6.05 11.89 -23.20
CA ASN A 9 6.61 11.28 -24.42
C ASN A 9 6.58 9.74 -24.44
N GLY A 10 5.50 9.15 -23.91
CA GLY A 10 5.36 7.69 -23.82
C GLY A 10 6.17 7.04 -22.69
N VAL A 11 6.72 7.84 -21.78
CA VAL A 11 7.37 7.40 -20.55
C VAL A 11 6.55 7.84 -19.35
N THR A 12 6.20 6.90 -18.49
CA THR A 12 5.59 7.17 -17.19
C THR A 12 6.63 7.77 -16.24
N TYR A 13 6.54 9.07 -15.98
CA TYR A 13 7.33 9.77 -14.98
C TYR A 13 6.65 9.68 -13.62
N VAL A 14 7.40 9.27 -12.60
CA VAL A 14 6.90 9.11 -11.24
C VAL A 14 7.88 9.75 -10.25
N ASN A 15 7.38 10.56 -9.33
CA ASN A 15 8.17 11.06 -8.20
C ASN A 15 7.34 11.06 -6.90
N THR A 16 8.04 10.92 -5.77
CA THR A 16 7.49 10.86 -4.41
C THR A 16 7.47 12.23 -3.70
N GLY A 17 7.76 13.32 -4.41
CA GLY A 17 7.87 14.66 -3.82
C GLY A 17 8.95 14.75 -2.75
N ASP A 18 8.77 15.66 -1.79
CA ASP A 18 9.61 15.76 -0.61
C ASP A 18 9.08 14.83 0.50
N PHE A 19 9.91 13.92 1.00
CA PHE A 19 9.48 12.97 2.04
C PHE A 19 9.21 13.64 3.39
N VAL A 20 9.93 14.72 3.73
CA VAL A 20 9.77 15.44 5.00
C VAL A 20 8.47 16.24 5.00
N GLU A 21 8.13 16.86 3.86
CA GLU A 21 6.93 17.70 3.75
C GLU A 21 5.68 16.92 3.33
N SER A 22 5.81 15.99 2.39
CA SER A 22 4.67 15.28 1.78
C SER A 22 4.44 13.90 2.36
N CYS A 23 5.46 13.29 2.96
CA CYS A 23 5.43 11.92 3.51
C CYS A 23 4.69 10.93 2.58
N SER A 24 5.05 10.99 1.29
CA SER A 24 4.39 10.18 0.25
C SER A 24 5.24 8.99 -0.16
N LEU A 25 4.57 7.94 -0.62
CA LEU A 25 5.14 6.70 -1.11
C LEU A 25 4.55 6.40 -2.49
N VAL A 26 5.34 5.80 -3.37
CA VAL A 26 4.86 5.24 -4.64
C VAL A 26 4.78 3.73 -4.48
N VAL A 27 3.66 3.15 -4.88
CA VAL A 27 3.44 1.70 -4.90
C VAL A 27 3.09 1.25 -6.32
N GLU A 28 3.53 0.05 -6.66
CA GLU A 28 3.11 -0.67 -7.87
C GLU A 28 2.17 -1.80 -7.45
N HIS A 29 1.01 -1.85 -8.08
CA HIS A 29 0.02 -2.91 -7.90
C HIS A 29 0.37 -4.12 -8.77
N PHE A 30 -0.14 -5.31 -8.43
CA PHE A 30 0.10 -6.53 -9.22
C PHE A 30 -0.44 -6.47 -10.66
N ASP A 31 -1.37 -5.55 -10.94
CA ASP A 31 -1.88 -5.26 -12.28
C ASP A 31 -1.00 -4.28 -13.08
N GLY A 32 0.14 -3.85 -12.51
CA GLY A 32 1.09 -2.91 -13.12
C GLY A 32 0.71 -1.43 -12.97
N ARG A 33 -0.37 -1.10 -12.25
CA ARG A 33 -0.74 0.29 -11.98
C ARG A 33 0.16 0.90 -10.91
N PHE A 34 0.60 2.15 -11.11
CA PHE A 34 1.24 2.96 -10.08
C PHE A 34 0.24 3.82 -9.31
N GLU A 35 0.48 3.98 -8.00
CA GLU A 35 -0.29 4.85 -7.12
C GLU A 35 0.64 5.61 -6.17
N VAL A 36 0.30 6.88 -5.89
CA VAL A 36 0.95 7.66 -4.83
C VAL A 36 0.09 7.59 -3.57
N LEU A 37 0.64 7.02 -2.50
CA LEU A 37 0.04 7.01 -1.18
C LEU A 37 0.63 8.13 -0.32
N PHE A 38 -0.19 8.70 0.55
CA PHE A 38 0.25 9.67 1.53
C PHE A 38 0.14 9.04 2.92
N TRP A 39 1.22 9.10 3.70
CA TRP A 39 1.23 8.55 5.05
C TRP A 39 0.25 9.26 5.99
N SER A 40 -0.09 10.53 5.71
CA SER A 40 -0.89 11.40 6.58
C SER A 40 -2.38 11.04 6.70
N LYS A 41 -2.79 9.79 6.45
CA LYS A 41 -4.05 9.28 7.00
C LYS A 41 -3.87 9.08 8.50
N THR A 42 -4.68 9.76 9.30
CA THR A 42 -4.73 9.51 10.74
C THR A 42 -5.06 8.05 10.99
N PHE A 43 -4.53 7.48 12.08
CA PHE A 43 -4.88 6.12 12.50
C PHE A 43 -6.41 5.93 12.56
N ALA A 44 -7.16 6.97 12.93
CA ALA A 44 -8.61 6.98 12.98
C ALA A 44 -9.30 6.82 11.61
N GLU A 45 -8.80 7.48 10.56
CA GLU A 45 -9.31 7.32 9.20
C GLU A 45 -9.07 5.90 8.69
N ARG A 46 -7.87 5.36 8.96
CA ARG A 46 -7.52 3.98 8.60
C ARG A 46 -8.40 2.96 9.31
N GLN A 47 -8.70 3.17 10.60
CA GLN A 47 -9.58 2.32 11.38
C GLN A 47 -11.04 2.39 10.91
N ARG A 48 -11.54 3.58 10.53
CA ARG A 48 -12.90 3.71 9.98
C ARG A 48 -13.04 2.95 8.67
N GLU A 49 -12.06 3.07 7.79
CA GLU A 49 -12.04 2.41 6.49
C GLU A 49 -12.05 0.88 6.64
N LEU A 50 -11.22 0.35 7.56
CA LEU A 50 -11.20 -1.07 7.93
C LEU A 50 -12.51 -1.56 8.58
N ALA A 51 -13.15 -0.72 9.41
CA ALA A 51 -14.43 -1.05 10.04
C ALA A 51 -15.60 -1.06 9.06
N THR A 52 -15.51 -0.29 7.96
CA THR A 52 -16.51 -0.26 6.89
C THR A 52 -16.22 -1.23 5.74
N ALA A 53 -15.04 -1.85 5.72
CA ALA A 53 -14.68 -2.82 4.69
C ALA A 53 -15.47 -4.13 4.89
N PRO A 54 -16.01 -4.74 3.83
CA PRO A 54 -16.68 -6.03 3.96
C PRO A 54 -15.70 -7.07 4.51
N ALA A 55 -16.11 -7.80 5.54
CA ALA A 55 -15.31 -8.86 6.15
C ALA A 55 -15.17 -10.02 5.16
N VAL A 56 -14.18 -9.95 4.28
CA VAL A 56 -13.71 -11.14 3.55
C VAL A 56 -12.94 -11.96 4.57
N ALA A 57 -13.56 -13.04 5.05
CA ALA A 57 -13.00 -13.89 6.08
C ALA A 57 -11.63 -14.43 5.64
N ALA A 58 -10.55 -13.88 6.19
CA ALA A 58 -9.23 -14.43 6.09
C ALA A 58 -9.19 -15.72 6.93
N SER A 59 -9.48 -16.86 6.31
CA SER A 59 -9.12 -18.15 6.90
C SER A 59 -7.60 -18.22 6.93
N LEU A 60 -7.01 -18.01 8.10
CA LEU A 60 -5.61 -18.32 8.35
C LEU A 60 -5.39 -19.82 8.07
N PRO A 61 -4.38 -20.22 7.27
CA PRO A 61 -4.01 -21.63 7.18
C PRO A 61 -3.51 -22.08 8.57
N GLN A 62 -4.19 -23.05 9.17
CA GLN A 62 -3.71 -23.70 10.38
C GLN A 62 -2.43 -24.47 10.03
N SER A 63 -1.30 -24.08 10.60
CA SER A 63 -0.03 -24.80 10.45
C SER A 63 -0.11 -26.16 11.14
N ALA A 64 0.23 -27.20 10.37
CA ALA A 64 0.26 -28.63 10.68
C ALA A 64 1.37 -29.00 11.73
N PRO A 65 1.41 -30.25 12.24
CA PRO A 65 2.04 -30.57 13.54
C PRO A 65 3.57 -30.58 13.52
N GLU A 66 4.14 -30.40 14.71
CA GLU A 66 5.57 -30.43 15.07
C GLU A 66 6.30 -31.66 14.53
N VAL A 67 7.47 -31.43 13.92
CA VAL A 67 8.36 -32.51 13.45
C VAL A 67 9.16 -33.03 14.65
N GLU A 68 8.93 -34.30 14.99
CA GLU A 68 9.66 -35.05 16.02
C GLU A 68 11.11 -35.30 15.55
N ALA A 69 12.08 -34.91 16.38
CA ALA A 69 13.51 -35.03 16.09
C ALA A 69 13.98 -36.48 16.25
N ALA A 70 14.61 -37.02 15.20
CA ALA A 70 15.35 -38.29 15.21
C ALA A 70 16.84 -38.05 15.48
#